data_AF-A0A7C6PHQ8-F1
#
_entry.id   AF-A0A7C6PHQ8-F1
#
_cell.length_a   1.000
_cell.length_b   1.000
_cell.length_c   1.000
_cell.angle_alpha   90.00
_cell.angle_beta   90.00
_cell.angle_gamma   90.00
#
_symmetry.space_group_name_H-M   'P 1'
#
loop_
_entity.id
_entity.type
_entity.pdbx_description
1 polymer ?
#
loop_
_entity_poly.entity_id
_entity_poly.type
_entity_poly.pdbx_seq_one_letter_code
_entity_poly.pdbx_strand_id
1 'polypeptide(L)'
;MNLSHKFIQIIRSGRLNALRRLFDAGLQLDLHDLQGDAALAMGMACHMGHKEIVRELFTRGVPLNLPDNRHPTSPLSMAIRGKQPETVRLLLELGAELPDDLPCGLSANEIMIARWKAQRDGHARIPELAPFALPDIEEIDLAGCAGIDTSVLESDVMQLSRNMR
;
A
#
# COMPACT_ATOMS: atom_id res chain seq x y z
N MET A 1 18.31 -30.15 -12.26
CA MET A 1 18.28 -29.02 -11.29
C MET A 1 16.82 -28.74 -10.97
N ASN A 2 16.41 -28.96 -9.73
CA ASN A 2 15.01 -28.77 -9.30
C ASN A 2 14.58 -27.31 -9.52
N LEU A 3 13.45 -27.12 -10.22
CA LEU A 3 12.91 -25.79 -10.56
C LEU A 3 12.58 -24.96 -9.31
N SER A 4 12.17 -25.62 -8.21
CA SER A 4 11.94 -25.01 -6.90
C SER A 4 13.19 -24.36 -6.31
N HIS A 5 14.34 -25.04 -6.36
CA HIS A 5 15.60 -24.46 -5.88
C HIS A 5 16.02 -23.23 -6.71
N LYS A 6 15.80 -23.28 -8.02
CA LYS A 6 16.10 -22.15 -8.93
C LYS A 6 15.17 -20.97 -8.67
N PHE A 7 13.91 -21.22 -8.34
CA PHE A 7 12.93 -20.20 -7.94
C PHE A 7 13.38 -19.43 -6.70
N ILE A 8 13.74 -20.13 -5.63
CA ILE A 8 14.23 -19.51 -4.39
C ILE A 8 15.49 -18.68 -4.64
N GLN A 9 16.43 -19.19 -5.45
CA GLN A 9 17.65 -18.47 -5.80
C GLN A 9 17.38 -17.17 -6.60
N ILE A 10 16.38 -17.19 -7.50
CA ILE A 10 15.98 -16.01 -8.27
C ILE A 10 15.40 -14.94 -7.35
N ILE A 11 14.55 -15.33 -6.39
CA ILE A 11 13.98 -14.40 -5.40
C ILE A 11 15.08 -13.81 -4.53
N ARG A 12 16.02 -14.64 -4.06
CA ARG A 12 17.18 -14.18 -3.28
C ARG A 12 18.09 -13.21 -4.03
N SER A 13 18.04 -13.20 -5.36
CA SER A 13 18.85 -12.31 -6.18
C SER A 13 18.07 -11.08 -6.67
N GLY A 14 16.79 -10.94 -6.33
CA GLY A 14 15.96 -9.81 -6.75
C GLY A 14 15.67 -9.75 -8.25
N ARG A 15 15.89 -10.83 -9.00
CA ARG A 15 15.82 -10.81 -10.48
C ARG A 15 14.38 -11.01 -10.99
N LEU A 16 13.60 -9.92 -11.03
CA LEU A 16 12.23 -9.90 -11.55
C LEU A 16 12.09 -10.54 -12.96
N ASN A 17 12.99 -10.19 -13.88
CA ASN A 17 12.94 -10.71 -15.26
C ASN A 17 13.15 -12.23 -15.33
N ALA A 18 14.02 -12.76 -14.46
CA ALA A 18 14.23 -14.21 -14.38
C ALA A 18 13.03 -14.90 -13.73
N LEU A 19 12.39 -14.24 -12.76
CA LEU A 19 11.18 -14.73 -12.11
C LEU A 19 10.02 -14.86 -13.10
N ARG A 20 9.79 -13.83 -13.93
CA ARG A 20 8.77 -13.83 -14.99
C ARG A 20 9.00 -14.97 -15.98
N ARG A 21 10.24 -15.13 -16.48
CA ARG A 21 10.59 -16.24 -17.38
C ARG A 21 10.34 -17.61 -16.75
N LEU A 22 10.55 -17.75 -15.44
CA LEU A 22 10.31 -19.00 -14.74
C LEU A 22 8.81 -19.30 -14.65
N PHE A 23 7.99 -18.27 -14.47
CA PHE A 23 6.53 -18.42 -14.55
C PHE A 23 6.05 -18.71 -15.98
N ASP A 24 6.63 -18.08 -17.00
CA ASP A 24 6.33 -18.35 -18.42
C ASP A 24 6.71 -19.79 -18.79
N ALA A 25 7.71 -20.37 -18.11
CA ALA A 25 8.09 -21.76 -18.25
C ALA A 25 7.12 -22.75 -17.57
N GLY A 26 6.01 -22.28 -16.99
CA GLY A 26 4.94 -23.12 -16.45
C GLY A 26 5.21 -23.68 -15.05
N LEU A 27 5.92 -22.94 -14.19
CA LEU A 27 6.13 -23.34 -12.80
C LEU A 27 4.79 -23.51 -12.07
N GLN A 28 4.46 -24.75 -11.72
CA GLN A 28 3.35 -25.06 -10.82
C GLN A 28 3.80 -24.82 -9.39
N LEU A 29 3.48 -23.64 -8.85
CA LEU A 29 3.59 -23.38 -7.42
C LEU A 29 2.27 -23.78 -6.77
N ASP A 30 2.36 -24.53 -5.68
CA ASP A 30 1.22 -24.63 -4.78
C ASP A 30 1.11 -23.31 -4.01
N LEU A 31 0.16 -22.49 -4.46
CA LEU A 31 -0.09 -21.17 -3.91
C LEU A 31 -0.81 -21.24 -2.57
N HIS A 32 -1.41 -22.38 -2.22
CA HIS A 32 -2.18 -22.54 -0.99
C HIS A 32 -1.41 -23.21 0.15
N ASP A 33 -0.19 -23.67 -0.12
CA ASP A 33 0.65 -24.24 0.92
C ASP A 33 1.29 -23.13 1.79
N LEU A 34 0.73 -22.97 2.99
CA LEU A 34 1.15 -22.02 4.01
C LEU A 34 2.57 -22.31 4.56
N GLN A 35 3.10 -23.53 4.33
CA GLN A 35 4.47 -23.92 4.65
C GLN A 35 5.30 -24.28 3.40
N GLY A 36 4.72 -24.10 2.21
CA GLY A 36 5.34 -24.48 0.96
C GLY A 36 6.34 -23.47 0.43
N ASP A 37 6.92 -23.82 -0.73
CA ASP A 37 7.92 -23.01 -1.41
C ASP A 37 7.42 -21.58 -1.72
N ALA A 38 6.11 -21.39 -1.95
CA ALA A 38 5.50 -20.10 -2.28
C ALA A 38 5.42 -19.14 -1.07
N ALA A 39 4.99 -19.64 0.10
CA ALA A 39 4.94 -18.86 1.33
C ALA A 39 6.36 -18.48 1.79
N LEU A 40 7.30 -19.43 1.73
CA LEU A 40 8.71 -19.21 2.05
C LEU A 40 9.34 -18.18 1.10
N ALA A 41 9.02 -18.26 -0.20
CA ALA A 41 9.44 -17.31 -1.21
C ALA A 41 8.94 -15.88 -0.92
N MET A 42 7.67 -15.74 -0.57
CA MET A 42 7.10 -14.43 -0.22
C MET A 42 7.75 -13.85 1.04
N GLY A 43 7.94 -14.67 2.07
CA GLY A 43 8.66 -14.27 3.29
C GLY A 43 10.10 -13.82 3.02
N MET A 44 10.83 -14.55 2.15
CA MET A 44 12.17 -14.16 1.73
C MET A 44 12.19 -12.85 0.93
N ALA A 45 11.27 -12.69 -0.03
CA ALA A 45 11.15 -11.44 -0.80
C ALA A 45 10.88 -10.24 0.12
N CYS A 46 10.04 -10.43 1.13
CA CYS A 46 9.73 -9.44 2.15
C CYS A 46 10.95 -9.10 3.02
N HIS A 47 11.68 -10.12 3.47
CA HIS A 47 12.90 -9.95 4.25
C HIS A 47 13.99 -9.17 3.49
N MET A 48 14.11 -9.40 2.18
CA MET A 48 15.12 -8.75 1.33
C MET A 48 14.68 -7.40 0.77
N GLY A 49 13.40 -7.03 0.92
CA GLY A 49 12.87 -5.73 0.48
C GLY A 49 12.51 -5.65 -1.00
N HIS A 50 12.30 -6.80 -1.67
CA HIS A 50 12.03 -6.85 -3.11
C HIS A 50 10.56 -6.60 -3.42
N LYS A 51 10.13 -5.35 -3.29
CA LYS A 51 8.73 -4.91 -3.47
C LYS A 51 8.11 -5.33 -4.81
N GLU A 52 8.86 -5.31 -5.90
CA GLU A 52 8.35 -5.68 -7.23
C GLU A 52 8.07 -7.19 -7.30
N ILE A 53 8.91 -8.00 -6.65
CA ILE A 53 8.70 -9.45 -6.54
C ILE A 53 7.47 -9.74 -5.67
N VAL A 54 7.29 -9.00 -4.58
CA VAL A 54 6.11 -9.15 -3.71
C VAL A 54 4.81 -8.84 -4.48
N ARG A 55 4.80 -7.79 -5.31
CA ARG A 55 3.64 -7.47 -6.18
C ARG A 55 3.32 -8.58 -7.16
N GLU A 56 4.34 -9.11 -7.84
CA GLU A 56 4.15 -10.22 -8.79
C GLU A 56 3.61 -11.47 -8.07
N LEU A 57 4.18 -11.85 -6.93
CA LEU A 57 3.71 -12.99 -6.14
C LEU A 57 2.27 -12.80 -5.65
N PHE A 58 1.91 -11.59 -5.23
CA PHE A 58 0.54 -11.27 -4.85
C PHE A 58 -0.44 -11.39 -6.03
N THR A 59 -0.06 -10.85 -7.20
CA THR A 59 -0.88 -10.93 -8.43
C THR A 59 -1.11 -12.38 -8.86
N ARG A 60 -0.18 -13.27 -8.52
CA ARG A 60 -0.30 -14.71 -8.78
C ARG A 60 -1.23 -15.44 -7.80
N GLY A 61 -1.69 -14.79 -6.73
CA GLY A 61 -2.60 -15.37 -5.74
C GLY A 61 -1.92 -16.02 -4.54
N VAL A 62 -0.65 -15.70 -4.26
CA VAL A 62 0.01 -16.14 -3.02
C VAL A 62 -0.66 -15.45 -1.83
N PRO A 63 -1.09 -16.18 -0.78
CA PRO A 63 -1.75 -15.61 0.38
C PRO A 63 -0.78 -14.74 1.18
N LEU A 64 -1.20 -13.51 1.48
CA LEU A 64 -0.46 -12.57 2.32
C LEU A 64 -0.68 -12.82 3.81
N ASN A 65 -1.90 -13.19 4.18
CA ASN A 65 -2.31 -13.41 5.56
C ASN A 65 -2.17 -14.89 5.87
N LEU A 66 -1.34 -15.21 6.86
CA LEU A 66 -1.27 -16.54 7.44
C LEU A 66 -2.32 -16.64 8.56
N PRO A 67 -2.84 -17.85 8.87
CA PRO A 67 -3.79 -18.03 9.97
C PRO A 67 -3.24 -17.57 11.32
N ASP A 68 -1.91 -17.55 11.47
CA ASP A 68 -1.23 -16.89 12.58
C ASP A 68 -0.26 -15.83 12.05
N ASN A 69 -0.76 -14.60 11.91
CA ASN A 69 0.05 -13.45 11.51
C ASN A 69 1.13 -13.07 12.53
N ARG A 70 1.12 -13.66 13.75
CA ARG A 70 2.18 -13.50 14.76
C ARG A 70 3.34 -14.47 14.54
N HIS A 71 3.15 -15.51 13.72
CA HIS A 71 4.19 -16.48 13.45
C HIS A 71 5.41 -15.80 12.79
N PRO A 72 6.66 -16.16 13.14
CA PRO A 72 7.88 -15.57 12.57
C PRO A 72 8.03 -15.78 11.05
N THR A 73 7.19 -16.61 10.44
CA THR A 73 7.14 -16.83 8.99
C THR A 73 6.12 -15.95 8.28
N SER A 74 5.30 -15.17 9.01
CA SER A 74 4.39 -14.21 8.38
C SER A 74 5.20 -13.23 7.52
N PRO A 75 4.76 -12.94 6.27
CA PRO A 75 5.46 -12.02 5.38
C PRO A 75 5.75 -10.66 6.03
N LEU A 76 4.81 -10.18 6.86
CA LEU A 76 4.93 -8.93 7.60
C LEU A 76 6.02 -9.00 8.67
N SER A 77 6.04 -10.06 9.47
CA SER A 77 7.09 -10.30 10.48
C SER A 77 8.48 -10.41 9.82
N MET A 78 8.57 -11.07 8.64
CA MET A 78 9.82 -11.16 7.90
C MET A 78 10.30 -9.82 7.33
N ALA A 79 9.39 -8.97 6.83
CA ALA A 79 9.72 -7.62 6.37
C ALA A 79 10.25 -6.73 7.51
N ILE A 80 9.61 -6.81 8.69
CA ILE A 80 10.02 -6.07 9.89
C ILE A 80 11.41 -6.52 10.35
N ARG A 81 11.65 -7.84 10.40
CA ARG A 81 12.98 -8.39 10.71
C ARG A 81 14.04 -8.01 9.69
N GLY A 82 13.64 -7.89 8.42
CA GLY A 82 14.48 -7.39 7.33
C GLY A 82 14.75 -5.88 7.39
N LYS A 83 14.08 -5.16 8.29
CA LYS A 83 14.11 -3.68 8.42
C LYS A 83 13.78 -2.98 7.09
N GLN A 84 12.75 -3.47 6.40
CA GLN A 84 12.33 -2.98 5.08
C GLN A 84 10.99 -2.23 5.16
N PRO A 85 10.98 -0.95 5.59
CA PRO A 85 9.72 -0.22 5.83
C PRO A 85 8.90 -0.03 4.54
N GLU A 86 9.55 0.10 3.38
CA GLU A 86 8.88 0.23 2.08
C GLU A 86 8.09 -1.03 1.73
N THR A 87 8.62 -2.19 2.10
CA THR A 87 7.96 -3.49 1.84
C THR A 87 6.83 -3.71 2.83
N VAL A 88 6.97 -3.25 4.08
CA VAL A 88 5.88 -3.24 5.05
C VAL A 88 4.73 -2.35 4.56
N ARG A 89 5.01 -1.14 4.05
CA ARG A 89 4.00 -0.26 3.46
C ARG A 89 3.27 -0.92 2.29
N LEU A 90 4.02 -1.59 1.41
CA LEU A 90 3.44 -2.33 0.29
C LEU A 90 2.51 -3.45 0.77
N LEU A 91 2.94 -4.25 1.75
CA LEU A 91 2.11 -5.33 2.32
C LEU A 91 0.81 -4.78 2.90
N LEU A 92 0.87 -3.66 3.62
CA LEU A 92 -0.31 -2.97 4.15
C LEU A 92 -1.23 -2.46 3.02
N GLU A 93 -0.67 -1.86 1.96
CA GLU A 93 -1.42 -1.42 0.77
C GLU A 93 -2.10 -2.60 0.05
N LEU A 94 -1.53 -3.80 0.12
CA LEU A 94 -2.11 -5.03 -0.43
C LEU A 94 -3.12 -5.72 0.51
N GLY A 95 -3.44 -5.11 1.66
CA GLY A 95 -4.45 -5.63 2.59
C GLY A 95 -3.92 -6.64 3.62
N ALA A 96 -2.61 -6.66 3.87
CA ALA A 96 -2.07 -7.49 4.95
C ALA A 96 -2.57 -7.02 6.32
N GLU A 97 -3.01 -7.96 7.15
CA GLU A 97 -3.46 -7.66 8.51
C GLU A 97 -2.27 -7.45 9.44
N LEU A 98 -2.12 -6.22 9.93
CA LEU A 98 -1.12 -5.86 10.93
C LEU A 98 -1.74 -5.97 12.33
N PRO A 99 -1.29 -6.90 13.18
CA PRO A 99 -1.66 -6.92 14.60
C PRO A 99 -1.06 -5.71 15.32
N ASP A 100 -1.85 -5.06 16.18
CA ASP A 100 -1.50 -3.78 16.81
C ASP A 100 -0.28 -3.87 17.76
N ASP A 101 0.01 -5.07 18.28
CA ASP A 101 1.16 -5.32 19.16
C ASP A 101 2.50 -5.54 18.43
N LEU A 102 2.51 -5.54 17.09
CA LEU A 102 3.72 -5.85 16.33
C LEU A 102 4.52 -4.57 16.02
N PRO A 103 5.78 -4.44 16.50
CA PRO A 103 6.58 -3.25 16.29
C PRO A 103 7.07 -3.20 14.83
N CYS A 104 6.30 -2.56 13.96
CA CYS A 104 6.61 -2.42 12.54
C CYS A 104 7.61 -1.29 12.22
N GLY A 105 7.91 -0.43 13.19
CA GLY A 105 8.82 0.72 13.01
C GLY A 105 8.29 1.83 12.10
N LEU A 106 7.03 1.72 11.65
CA LEU A 106 6.33 2.76 10.88
C LEU A 106 5.59 3.72 11.81
N SER A 107 5.43 4.96 11.36
CA SER A 107 4.57 5.92 12.07
C SER A 107 3.09 5.53 11.96
N ALA A 108 2.30 5.85 12.99
CA ALA A 108 0.85 5.62 12.98
C ALA A 108 0.17 6.24 11.75
N ASN A 109 0.65 7.41 11.29
CA ASN A 109 0.14 8.06 10.08
C ASN A 109 0.45 7.26 8.81
N GLU A 110 1.62 6.62 8.72
CA GLU A 110 2.01 5.82 7.56
C GLU A 110 1.17 4.55 7.46
N ILE A 111 0.91 3.91 8.61
CA ILE A 111 0.01 2.75 8.72
C ILE A 111 -1.40 3.15 8.29
N MET A 112 -1.89 4.30 8.77
CA MET A 112 -3.21 4.84 8.40
C MET A 112 -3.31 5.05 6.89
N ILE A 113 -2.37 5.78 6.28
CA ILE A 113 -2.37 6.05 4.82
C ILE A 113 -2.34 4.75 4.02
N ALA A 114 -1.53 3.76 4.41
CA ALA A 114 -1.43 2.49 3.72
C ALA A 114 -2.74 1.67 3.80
N ARG A 115 -3.39 1.64 4.98
CA ARG A 115 -4.71 1.00 5.17
C ARG A 115 -5.79 1.66 4.30
N TRP A 116 -5.83 2.99 4.24
CA TRP A 116 -6.76 3.74 3.39
C TRP A 116 -6.58 3.43 1.90
N LYS A 117 -5.34 3.31 1.43
CA LYS A 117 -5.07 2.89 0.05
C LYS A 117 -5.54 1.46 -0.21
N ALA A 118 -5.27 0.53 0.70
CA ALA A 118 -5.71 -0.86 0.58
C ALA A 118 -7.24 -0.98 0.48
N GLN A 119 -7.96 -0.16 1.25
CA GLN A 119 -9.42 -0.08 1.19
C GLN A 119 -9.89 0.46 -0.17
N ARG A 120 -9.25 1.53 -0.66
CA ARG A 120 -9.59 2.13 -1.96
C ARG A 120 -9.36 1.17 -3.13
N ASP A 121 -8.29 0.40 -3.06
CA ASP A 121 -7.90 -0.55 -4.11
C ASP A 121 -8.66 -1.90 -3.96
N GLY A 122 -9.50 -2.04 -2.93
CA GLY A 122 -10.37 -3.21 -2.71
C GLY A 122 -9.65 -4.45 -2.17
N HIS A 123 -8.42 -4.30 -1.68
CA HIS A 123 -7.58 -5.41 -1.22
C HIS A 123 -7.76 -5.74 0.27
N ALA A 124 -8.32 -4.83 1.07
CA ALA A 124 -8.60 -5.05 2.50
C ALA A 124 -10.09 -5.32 2.76
N ARG A 125 -10.38 -6.31 3.60
CA ARG A 125 -11.71 -6.49 4.20
C ARG A 125 -11.90 -5.38 5.24
N ILE A 126 -12.99 -4.63 5.15
CA ILE A 126 -13.35 -3.56 6.09
C ILE A 126 -13.40 -4.19 7.50
N PRO A 127 -12.49 -3.86 8.45
CA PRO A 127 -12.88 -3.96 9.84
C PRO A 127 -13.98 -2.91 10.00
N GLU A 128 -15.16 -3.31 10.50
CA GLU A 128 -16.21 -2.35 10.86
C GLU A 128 -15.54 -1.12 11.47
N LEU A 129 -15.66 0.01 10.76
CA LEU A 129 -15.12 1.26 11.23
C LEU A 129 -15.78 1.50 12.59
N ALA A 130 -15.07 1.20 13.68
CA ALA A 130 -15.38 1.79 14.97
C ALA A 130 -15.50 3.29 14.66
N PRO A 131 -16.66 3.90 14.96
CA PRO A 131 -16.99 5.24 14.49
C PRO A 131 -15.79 6.10 14.81
N PHE A 132 -15.12 6.57 13.75
CA PHE A 132 -14.03 7.50 13.87
C PHE A 132 -14.62 8.60 14.75
N ALA A 133 -14.11 8.78 15.96
CA ALA A 133 -14.23 10.05 16.63
C ALA A 133 -13.53 10.99 15.65
N LEU A 134 -14.35 11.62 14.80
CA LEU A 134 -13.90 12.65 13.88
C LEU A 134 -13.01 13.55 14.73
N PRO A 135 -11.73 13.75 14.39
CA PRO A 135 -11.00 14.84 15.06
C PRO A 135 -11.91 16.04 14.91
N ASP A 136 -12.20 16.75 16.00
CA ASP A 136 -13.05 17.94 15.96
C ASP A 136 -12.45 18.84 14.87
N ILE A 137 -13.05 18.81 13.68
CA ILE A 137 -12.70 19.70 12.59
C ILE A 137 -13.31 20.99 13.08
N GLU A 138 -12.50 21.77 13.80
CA GLU A 138 -12.81 23.17 14.00
C GLU A 138 -12.94 23.76 12.60
N GLU A 139 -14.17 23.98 12.19
CA GLU A 139 -14.50 24.76 11.01
C GLU A 139 -13.75 26.08 11.17
N ILE A 140 -12.76 26.31 10.30
CA ILE A 140 -12.18 27.64 10.18
C ILE A 140 -13.30 28.49 9.61
N ASP A 141 -14.00 29.17 10.52
CA ASP A 141 -15.02 30.15 10.19
C ASP A 141 -14.29 31.33 9.55
N LEU A 142 -14.05 31.23 8.24
CA LEU A 142 -13.57 32.33 7.44
C LEU A 142 -14.67 33.39 7.51
N ALA A 143 -14.46 34.40 8.36
CA ALA A 143 -15.28 35.60 8.35
C ALA A 143 -15.44 36.04 6.89
N GLY A 144 -16.65 35.89 6.36
CA GLY A 144 -16.91 36.12 4.95
C GLY A 144 -16.41 37.51 4.60
N CYS A 145 -15.40 37.58 3.73
CA CYS A 145 -14.99 38.83 3.11
C CYS A 145 -16.12 39.28 2.19
N ALA A 146 -17.16 39.88 2.75
CA ALA A 146 -18.19 40.60 2.02
C ALA A 146 -17.56 41.88 1.47
N GLY A 147 -16.86 41.76 0.34
CA GLY A 147 -16.13 42.89 -0.23
C GLY A 147 -15.46 42.65 -1.58
N ILE A 148 -15.50 41.45 -2.16
CA ILE A 148 -15.16 41.29 -3.59
C ILE A 148 -16.42 41.48 -4.42
N ASP A 149 -16.87 42.73 -4.45
CA ASP A 149 -17.93 43.17 -5.35
C ASP A 149 -17.34 43.21 -6.77
N THR A 150 -17.43 42.10 -7.50
CA THR A 150 -16.99 42.04 -8.91
C THR A 150 -17.83 42.91 -9.84
N SER A 151 -18.89 43.55 -9.31
CA SER A 151 -19.78 44.46 -10.04
C SER A 151 -19.19 45.87 -10.27
N VAL A 152 -18.20 46.31 -9.49
CA VAL A 152 -17.60 47.65 -9.61
C VAL A 152 -16.73 47.78 -10.86
N LEU A 153 -16.18 46.68 -11.37
CA LEU A 153 -15.41 46.69 -12.62
C LEU A 153 -16.28 47.02 -13.84
N GLU A 154 -17.58 46.71 -13.83
CA GLU A 154 -18.45 46.96 -14.98
C GLU A 154 -18.95 48.41 -15.06
N SER A 155 -19.13 49.09 -13.91
CA SER A 155 -19.58 50.49 -13.88
C SER A 155 -18.51 51.45 -14.42
N ASP A 156 -17.24 51.21 -14.08
CA ASP A 156 -16.14 52.11 -14.46
C ASP A 156 -15.77 51.97 -15.94
N VAL A 157 -15.86 50.75 -16.49
CA VAL A 157 -15.71 50.50 -17.93
C VAL A 157 -16.82 51.19 -18.73
N MET A 158 -18.07 51.17 -18.23
CA MET A 158 -19.17 51.90 -18.86
C MET A 158 -18.99 53.43 -18.78
N GLN A 159 -18.49 53.98 -17.66
CA GLN A 159 -18.25 55.42 -17.54
C GLN A 159 -17.10 55.91 -18.44
N LEU A 160 -16.00 55.14 -18.56
CA LEU A 160 -14.89 55.48 -19.45
C LEU A 160 -15.33 55.55 -20.92
N SER A 161 -16.21 54.64 -21.36
CA SER A 161 -16.76 54.69 -22.74
C SER A 161 -17.61 55.92 -23.04
N ARG A 162 -18.27 56.50 -22.03
CA ARG A 162 -19.11 57.71 -22.18
C ARG A 162 -18.29 58.99 -22.27
N ASN A 163 -17.11 59.01 -21.65
CA ASN A 163 -16.24 60.19 -21.63
C ASN A 163 -15.26 60.27 -22.82
N MET A 164 -15.29 59.31 -23.75
CA MET A 164 -14.44 59.28 -24.95
C MET A 164 -15.19 59.70 -26.24
N ARG A 165 -16.20 60.58 -26.15
CA ARG A 165 -16.82 61.27 -27.30
C ARG A 165 -16.72 62.77 -27.19
#